data_AF-A0A1V9FMP1-F1
#
_entry.id   AF-A0A1V9FMP1-F1
#
_cell.length_a   1.000
_cell.length_b   1.000
_cell.length_c   1.000
_cell.angle_alpha   90.00
_cell.angle_beta   90.00
_cell.angle_gamma   90.00
#
_symmetry.space_group_name_H-M   'P 1'
#
loop_
_entity.id
_entity.type
_entity.pdbx_description
1 polymer ?
#
loop_
_entity_poly.entity_id
_entity_poly.type
_entity_poly.pdbx_seq_one_letter_code
_entity_poly.pdbx_strand_id
1 'polypeptide(L)'
;MTYIDDFIKSEESKMTWFDKVLGNYPRVRTTKFIAVAAPSLALGEKKVIKPSVLYKAIVIIVLPIPCLVWIGLLRLMLVDQFPFGVILFGLLLVSLIIYLLLYFTFFKKRYNYRITVDGEGITFDKNKFYWAEIAETGIMNRQEGKRTNSYLLIFHKDTTVNKYDLFNFGISDRKLAAIIEYYKKG
;
A
#
# COMPACT_ATOMS: atom_id res chain seq x y z
N MET A 1 -11.72 6.09 27.20
CA MET A 1 -10.89 4.97 26.71
C MET A 1 -10.86 5.08 25.20
N THR A 2 -9.68 5.18 24.63
CA THR A 2 -9.44 5.72 23.28
C THR A 2 -9.72 4.63 22.24
N TYR A 3 -10.54 4.91 21.21
CA TYR A 3 -10.83 3.99 20.08
C TYR A 3 -9.58 3.30 19.49
N ILE A 4 -8.44 3.96 19.63
CA ILE A 4 -7.12 3.49 19.23
C ILE A 4 -6.66 2.29 20.08
N ASP A 5 -6.89 2.28 21.40
CA ASP A 5 -6.42 1.21 22.29
C ASP A 5 -7.20 -0.09 22.05
N ASP A 6 -8.52 0.01 21.84
CA ASP A 6 -9.36 -1.13 21.51
C ASP A 6 -9.00 -1.69 20.12
N PHE A 7 -8.69 -0.80 19.16
CA PHE A 7 -8.18 -1.22 17.86
C PHE A 7 -6.81 -1.92 17.96
N ILE A 8 -5.87 -1.39 18.74
CA ILE A 8 -4.55 -2.01 18.97
C ILE A 8 -4.72 -3.41 19.55
N LYS A 9 -5.53 -3.57 20.60
CA LYS A 9 -5.81 -4.89 21.20
C LYS A 9 -6.42 -5.86 20.18
N SER A 10 -7.33 -5.38 19.32
CA SER A 10 -7.93 -6.19 18.26
C SER A 10 -6.94 -6.62 17.18
N GLU A 11 -5.90 -5.82 16.90
CA GLU A 11 -4.84 -6.20 15.97
C GLU A 11 -3.82 -7.13 16.64
N GLU A 12 -3.53 -6.95 17.93
CA GLU A 12 -2.67 -7.82 18.73
C GLU A 12 -3.25 -9.23 18.92
N SER A 13 -4.58 -9.35 19.05
CA SER A 13 -5.25 -10.65 19.12
C SER A 13 -5.15 -11.44 17.82
N LYS A 14 -4.97 -10.76 16.68
CA LYS A 14 -4.76 -11.37 15.35
C LYS A 14 -3.30 -11.71 15.06
N MET A 15 -2.36 -11.35 15.94
CA MET A 15 -0.94 -11.62 15.73
C MET A 15 -0.62 -13.10 15.93
N THR A 16 0.22 -13.65 15.05
CA THR A 16 0.77 -14.97 15.26
C THR A 16 1.72 -14.98 16.46
N TRP A 17 1.93 -16.15 17.06
CA TRP A 17 2.88 -16.28 18.17
C TRP A 17 4.28 -15.78 17.77
N PHE A 18 4.71 -16.04 16.53
CA PHE A 18 6.00 -15.61 16.01
C PHE A 18 6.12 -14.08 15.91
N ASP A 19 5.05 -13.39 15.52
CA ASP A 19 5.02 -11.92 15.47
C ASP A 19 5.21 -11.30 16.86
N LYS A 20 4.66 -11.94 17.90
CA LYS A 20 4.77 -11.47 19.29
C LYS A 20 6.19 -11.62 19.83
N VAL A 21 6.86 -12.73 19.51
CA VAL A 21 8.25 -13.00 19.92
C VAL A 21 9.23 -12.04 19.24
N LEU A 22 8.99 -11.71 17.97
CA LEU A 22 9.81 -10.76 17.22
C LEU A 22 9.54 -9.29 17.57
N GLY A 23 8.58 -9.00 18.45
CA GLY A 23 8.26 -7.63 18.85
C GLY A 23 7.56 -6.81 17.77
N ASN A 24 6.88 -7.45 16.82
CA ASN A 24 6.22 -6.81 15.67
C ASN A 24 4.87 -6.14 16.03
N TYR A 25 4.80 -5.50 17.20
CA TYR A 25 3.57 -4.89 17.69
C TYR A 25 3.14 -3.68 16.84
N PRO A 26 1.85 -3.56 16.50
CA PRO A 26 1.34 -2.43 15.75
C PRO A 26 1.49 -1.14 16.56
N ARG A 27 2.03 -0.09 15.95
CA ARG A 27 2.16 1.23 16.59
C ARG A 27 1.26 2.22 15.87
N VAL A 28 0.19 2.66 16.54
CA VAL A 28 -0.73 3.67 16.01
C VAL A 28 -0.38 5.04 16.57
N ARG A 29 -0.34 6.05 15.71
CA ARG A 29 -0.17 7.47 16.09
C ARG A 29 -1.20 8.31 15.35
N THR A 30 -1.82 9.27 16.04
CA THR A 30 -2.81 10.15 15.43
C THR A 30 -2.15 11.09 14.42
N THR A 31 -2.87 11.42 13.35
CA THR A 31 -2.38 12.39 12.34
C THR A 31 -2.11 13.75 12.98
N LYS A 32 -2.94 14.15 13.95
CA LYS A 32 -2.76 15.37 14.73
C LYS A 32 -1.39 15.44 15.39
N PHE A 33 -0.92 14.36 16.03
CA PHE A 33 0.39 14.31 16.68
C PHE A 33 1.54 14.34 15.67
N ILE A 34 1.39 13.63 14.56
CA ILE A 34 2.42 13.54 13.50
C ILE A 34 2.57 14.88 12.75
N ALA A 35 1.46 15.59 12.51
CA ALA A 35 1.40 16.79 11.69
C ALA A 35 2.07 18.02 12.33
N VAL A 36 2.15 18.10 13.67
CA VAL A 36 2.75 19.26 14.39
C VAL A 36 4.19 19.56 13.95
N ALA A 37 4.89 18.56 13.42
CA ALA A 37 6.29 18.69 12.98
C ALA A 37 6.46 19.05 11.49
N ALA A 38 5.39 19.36 10.75
CA ALA A 38 5.48 19.64 9.32
C ALA A 38 5.42 21.16 9.02
N PRO A 39 6.24 21.67 8.08
CA PRO A 39 6.17 23.06 7.65
C PRO A 39 4.82 23.37 7.01
N SER A 40 4.39 24.64 7.09
CA SER A 40 3.13 25.10 6.49
C SER A 40 3.11 24.78 4.99
N LEU A 41 2.19 23.88 4.60
CA LEU A 41 1.99 23.51 3.21
C LEU A 41 0.97 24.48 2.62
N ALA A 42 1.36 25.24 1.59
CA ALA A 42 0.40 25.93 0.73
C ALA A 42 -0.31 24.86 -0.13
N LEU A 43 -1.45 24.40 0.34
CA LEU A 43 -2.30 23.44 -0.36
C LEU A 43 -3.45 24.23 -1.01
N GLY A 44 -3.76 23.92 -2.27
CA GLY A 44 -4.95 24.48 -2.94
C GLY A 44 -6.24 23.84 -2.40
N GLU A 45 -7.34 23.93 -3.15
CA GLU A 45 -8.64 23.39 -2.73
C GLU A 45 -8.64 21.86 -2.53
N LYS A 46 -7.77 21.14 -3.23
CA LYS A 46 -7.72 19.69 -3.23
C LYS A 46 -6.31 19.17 -3.44
N LYS A 47 -5.95 18.10 -2.70
CA LYS A 47 -4.70 17.37 -2.89
C LYS A 47 -4.94 15.92 -3.28
N VAL A 48 -4.40 15.54 -4.44
CA VAL A 48 -4.39 14.15 -4.91
C VAL A 48 -3.03 13.53 -4.65
N ILE A 49 -3.02 12.45 -3.89
CA ILE A 49 -1.87 11.64 -3.53
C ILE A 49 -1.97 10.33 -4.32
N LYS A 50 -0.91 10.04 -5.09
CA LYS A 50 -0.84 8.88 -5.98
C LYS A 50 0.21 7.89 -5.48
N PRO A 51 0.08 6.59 -5.82
CA PRO A 51 1.14 5.62 -5.63
C PRO A 51 2.40 6.06 -6.38
N SER A 52 3.56 5.76 -5.79
CA SER A 52 4.88 5.97 -6.37
C SER A 52 4.99 5.23 -7.69
N VAL A 53 5.52 5.94 -8.70
CA VAL A 53 5.80 5.37 -10.02
C VAL A 53 7.10 4.57 -10.02
N LEU A 54 7.93 4.72 -8.99
CA LEU A 54 9.26 4.09 -8.92
C LEU A 54 9.19 2.56 -9.01
N TYR A 55 8.29 1.94 -8.23
CA TYR A 55 8.13 0.49 -8.27
C TYR A 55 7.66 0.01 -9.65
N LYS A 56 6.74 0.75 -10.29
CA LYS A 56 6.27 0.48 -11.65
C LYS A 56 7.42 0.59 -12.66
N ALA A 57 8.28 1.59 -12.53
CA ALA A 57 9.46 1.78 -13.37
C ALA A 57 10.47 0.63 -13.23
N ILE A 58 10.75 0.18 -12.00
CA ILE A 58 11.62 -0.97 -11.75
C ILE A 58 11.08 -2.22 -12.44
N VAL A 59 9.79 -2.50 -12.31
CA VAL A 59 9.18 -3.65 -12.98
C VAL A 59 9.27 -3.52 -14.50
N ILE A 60 9.03 -2.34 -15.08
CA ILE A 60 9.18 -2.11 -16.53
C ILE A 60 10.62 -2.38 -17.00
N ILE A 61 11.63 -2.04 -16.20
CA ILE A 61 13.05 -2.27 -16.53
C ILE A 61 13.42 -3.75 -16.40
N VAL A 62 12.85 -4.48 -15.43
CA VAL A 62 13.17 -5.89 -15.17
C VAL A 62 12.38 -6.85 -16.06
N LEU A 63 11.15 -6.50 -16.46
CA LEU A 63 10.25 -7.32 -17.27
C LEU A 63 10.84 -7.85 -18.60
N PRO A 64 11.70 -7.13 -19.32
CA PRO A 64 12.35 -7.65 -20.53
C PRO A 64 13.17 -8.92 -20.28
N ILE A 65 13.75 -9.11 -19.09
CA ILE A 65 14.59 -10.28 -18.78
C ILE A 65 13.78 -11.60 -18.90
N PRO A 66 12.67 -11.80 -18.17
CA PRO A 66 11.87 -13.01 -18.33
C PRO A 66 11.23 -13.10 -19.72
N CYS A 67 10.91 -11.98 -20.40
CA CYS A 67 10.44 -12.01 -21.78
C CYS A 67 11.49 -12.56 -22.75
N LEU A 68 12.76 -12.19 -22.60
CA LEU A 68 13.85 -12.72 -23.40
C LEU A 68 14.06 -14.22 -23.14
N VAL A 69 13.98 -14.65 -21.88
CA VAL A 69 14.02 -16.09 -21.53
C VAL A 69 12.85 -16.83 -22.18
N TRP A 70 11.65 -16.25 -22.15
CA TRP A 70 10.46 -16.83 -22.77
C TRP A 70 10.63 -17.00 -24.29
N ILE A 71 11.15 -15.97 -24.98
CA ILE A 71 11.47 -16.03 -26.41
C ILE A 71 12.54 -17.08 -26.70
N GLY A 72 13.57 -17.17 -25.85
CA GLY A 72 14.62 -18.18 -25.96
C GLY A 72 14.08 -19.61 -25.86
N LEU A 73 13.21 -19.87 -24.88
CA LEU A 73 12.53 -21.16 -24.73
C LEU A 73 11.65 -21.49 -25.94
N LEU A 74 10.94 -20.49 -26.48
CA LEU A 74 10.13 -20.68 -27.67
C LEU A 74 10.98 -21.02 -28.90
N ARG A 75 12.16 -20.38 -29.05
CA ARG A 75 13.12 -20.73 -30.11
C ARG A 75 13.65 -22.15 -29.95
N LEU A 76 14.02 -22.55 -28.73
CA LEU A 76 14.43 -23.92 -28.42
C LEU A 76 13.33 -24.93 -28.75
N MET A 77 12.05 -24.59 -28.56
CA MET A 77 10.94 -25.47 -28.90
C MET A 77 10.76 -25.69 -30.41
N LEU A 78 10.99 -24.64 -31.20
CA LEU A 78 10.69 -24.64 -32.63
C LEU A 78 11.85 -25.14 -33.49
N VAL A 79 13.10 -24.94 -33.03
CA VAL A 79 14.30 -25.19 -33.85
C VAL A 79 15.08 -26.39 -33.33
N ASP A 80 15.32 -26.41 -32.03
CA ASP A 80 16.19 -27.42 -31.43
C ASP A 80 15.31 -28.58 -30.95
N GLN A 81 15.66 -29.82 -31.27
CA GLN A 81 14.88 -31.00 -30.85
C GLN A 81 15.07 -31.31 -29.35
N PHE A 82 14.96 -30.29 -28.50
CA PHE A 82 15.10 -30.38 -27.07
C PHE A 82 13.84 -31.04 -26.47
N PRO A 83 13.94 -31.77 -25.34
CA PRO A 83 12.79 -32.43 -24.73
C PRO A 83 11.61 -31.48 -24.49
N PHE A 84 10.52 -31.70 -25.23
CA PHE A 84 9.33 -30.85 -25.24
C PHE A 84 8.77 -30.58 -23.83
N GLY A 85 8.74 -31.63 -22.97
CA GLY A 85 8.23 -31.50 -21.60
C GLY A 85 9.00 -30.50 -20.74
N VAL A 86 10.33 -30.43 -20.92
CA VAL A 86 11.19 -29.49 -20.17
C VAL A 86 10.93 -28.05 -20.63
N ILE A 87 10.79 -27.85 -21.94
CA ILE A 87 10.52 -26.53 -22.52
C ILE A 87 9.13 -26.03 -22.12
N LEU A 88 8.12 -26.91 -22.19
CA LEU A 88 6.75 -26.58 -21.81
C LEU A 88 6.68 -26.17 -20.33
N PHE A 89 7.33 -26.92 -19.45
CA PHE A 89 7.42 -26.57 -18.03
C PHE A 89 8.10 -25.21 -17.82
N GLY A 90 9.23 -24.96 -18.51
CA GLY A 90 9.92 -23.68 -18.48
C GLY A 90 9.04 -22.52 -18.93
N LEU A 91 8.30 -22.68 -20.03
CA LEU A 91 7.38 -21.67 -20.56
C LEU A 91 6.27 -21.36 -19.55
N LEU A 92 5.65 -22.38 -18.95
CA LEU A 92 4.62 -22.19 -17.92
C LEU A 92 5.17 -21.43 -16.70
N LEU A 93 6.36 -21.80 -16.22
CA LEU A 93 6.98 -21.16 -15.07
C LEU A 93 7.34 -19.70 -15.34
N VAL A 94 7.95 -19.40 -16.50
CA VAL A 94 8.28 -18.03 -16.89
C VAL A 94 7.02 -17.19 -17.11
N SER A 95 5.98 -17.78 -17.71
CA SER A 95 4.69 -17.11 -17.91
C SER A 95 4.04 -16.77 -16.56
N LEU A 96 4.11 -17.68 -15.58
CA LEU A 96 3.65 -17.43 -14.21
C LEU A 96 4.42 -16.27 -13.57
N ILE A 97 5.75 -16.23 -13.71
CA ILE A 97 6.57 -15.12 -13.18
C ILE A 97 6.14 -13.78 -13.79
N ILE A 98 6.00 -13.72 -15.12
CA ILE A 98 5.55 -12.52 -15.83
C ILE A 98 4.17 -12.10 -15.34
N TYR A 99 3.23 -13.05 -15.24
CA TYR A 99 1.89 -12.81 -14.74
C TYR A 99 1.90 -12.24 -13.32
N LEU A 100 2.67 -12.84 -12.40
CA LEU A 100 2.76 -12.38 -11.01
C LEU A 100 3.36 -10.97 -10.93
N LEU A 101 4.43 -10.69 -11.68
CA LEU A 101 5.04 -9.36 -11.75
C LEU A 101 4.03 -8.30 -12.20
N LEU A 102 3.26 -8.59 -13.25
CA LEU A 102 2.24 -7.68 -13.77
C LEU A 102 1.07 -7.53 -12.79
N TYR A 103 0.57 -8.64 -12.23
CA TYR A 103 -0.57 -8.66 -11.32
C TYR A 103 -0.30 -7.83 -10.07
N PHE A 104 0.82 -8.06 -9.38
CA PHE A 104 1.13 -7.34 -8.14
C PHE A 104 1.46 -5.86 -8.36
N THR A 105 1.97 -5.50 -9.54
CA THR A 105 2.43 -4.13 -9.84
C THR A 105 1.33 -3.24 -10.40
N PHE A 106 0.51 -3.77 -11.32
CA PHE A 106 -0.46 -2.97 -12.08
C PHE A 106 -1.90 -3.26 -11.69
N PHE A 107 -2.24 -4.52 -11.39
CA PHE A 107 -3.64 -4.95 -11.24
C PHE A 107 -4.12 -5.06 -9.79
N LYS A 108 -3.21 -5.24 -8.82
CA LYS A 108 -3.60 -5.38 -7.41
C LYS A 108 -4.04 -4.04 -6.82
N LYS A 109 -5.36 -3.84 -6.75
CA LYS A 109 -6.02 -2.62 -6.23
C LYS A 109 -5.52 -2.18 -4.86
N ARG A 110 -5.17 -3.13 -3.97
CA ARG A 110 -4.60 -2.86 -2.63
C ARG A 110 -3.42 -1.89 -2.66
N TYR A 111 -2.68 -1.82 -3.77
CA TYR A 111 -1.49 -0.97 -3.90
C TYR A 111 -1.59 0.09 -5.00
N ASN A 112 -2.73 0.19 -5.68
CA ASN A 112 -2.92 1.04 -6.84
C ASN A 112 -4.23 1.84 -6.74
N TYR A 113 -4.37 2.58 -5.65
CA TYR A 113 -5.51 3.47 -5.39
C TYR A 113 -5.02 4.92 -5.20
N ARG A 114 -5.91 5.90 -5.38
CA ARG A 114 -5.62 7.32 -5.17
C ARG A 114 -6.28 7.80 -3.89
N ILE A 115 -5.54 8.58 -3.12
CA ILE A 115 -6.08 9.30 -1.96
C ILE A 115 -6.28 10.74 -2.38
N THR A 116 -7.51 11.22 -2.25
CA THR A 116 -7.83 12.64 -2.43
C THR A 116 -8.22 13.21 -1.09
N VAL A 117 -7.65 14.35 -0.73
CA VAL A 117 -8.03 15.10 0.47
C VAL A 117 -8.48 16.48 0.03
N ASP A 118 -9.66 16.89 0.47
CA ASP A 118 -10.25 18.22 0.25
C ASP A 118 -10.98 18.69 1.52
N GLY A 119 -11.54 19.90 1.49
CA GLY A 119 -12.26 20.48 2.64
C GLY A 119 -13.54 19.73 3.02
N GLU A 120 -14.07 18.83 2.17
CA GLU A 120 -15.25 18.04 2.51
C GLU A 120 -14.88 16.70 3.18
N GLY A 121 -13.74 16.10 2.80
CA GLY A 121 -13.34 14.83 3.35
C GLY A 121 -12.09 14.19 2.74
N ILE A 122 -11.98 12.87 2.93
CA ILE A 122 -10.98 12.02 2.30
C ILE A 122 -11.66 11.04 1.36
N THR A 123 -11.21 10.96 0.11
CA THR A 123 -11.69 9.99 -0.87
C THR A 123 -10.59 8.98 -1.21
N PHE A 124 -10.95 7.69 -1.14
CA PHE A 124 -10.12 6.57 -1.58
C PHE A 124 -10.76 5.97 -2.83
N ASP A 125 -10.15 6.22 -3.98
CA ASP A 125 -10.73 5.92 -5.30
C ASP A 125 -12.15 6.47 -5.48
N LYS A 126 -13.18 5.66 -5.20
CA LYS A 126 -14.60 5.99 -5.32
C LYS A 126 -15.31 6.18 -3.97
N ASN A 127 -14.68 5.78 -2.87
CA ASN A 127 -15.29 5.84 -1.55
C ASN A 127 -14.89 7.15 -0.88
N LYS A 128 -15.86 8.04 -0.68
CA LYS A 128 -15.67 9.33 0.01
C LYS A 128 -16.09 9.19 1.47
N PHE A 129 -15.25 9.72 2.35
CA PHE A 129 -15.49 9.80 3.79
C PHE A 129 -15.50 11.26 4.19
N TYR A 130 -16.64 11.74 4.69
CA TYR A 130 -16.79 13.14 5.07
C TYR A 130 -16.15 13.41 6.43
N TRP A 131 -15.57 14.60 6.63
CA TRP A 131 -14.98 14.96 7.92
C TRP A 131 -15.97 14.87 9.09
N ALA A 132 -17.26 15.11 8.82
CA ALA A 132 -18.33 15.01 9.80
C ALA A 132 -18.53 13.58 10.35
N GLU A 133 -18.19 12.54 9.59
CA GLU A 133 -18.34 11.13 9.97
C GLU A 133 -17.09 10.57 10.64
N ILE A 134 -15.95 11.23 10.42
CA ILE A 134 -14.64 10.82 10.93
C ILE A 134 -14.44 11.37 12.34
N ALA A 135 -14.27 10.48 13.31
CA ALA A 135 -13.85 10.85 14.66
C ALA A 135 -12.35 11.21 14.66
N GLU A 136 -11.51 10.31 14.15
CA GLU A 136 -10.06 10.49 14.17
C GLU A 136 -9.37 9.81 12.98
N THR A 137 -8.19 10.29 12.62
CA THR A 137 -7.33 9.68 11.62
C THR A 137 -5.99 9.34 12.26
N GLY A 138 -5.43 8.18 11.90
CA GLY A 138 -4.17 7.71 12.45
C GLY A 138 -3.30 7.02 11.43
N ILE A 139 -2.01 6.94 11.70
CA ILE A 139 -1.07 6.11 10.95
C ILE A 139 -0.62 4.97 11.84
N MET A 140 -0.80 3.76 11.35
CA MET A 140 -0.30 2.54 11.98
C MET A 140 0.94 2.06 11.26
N ASN A 141 2.01 1.86 12.01
CA ASN A 141 3.21 1.20 11.53
C ASN A 141 3.24 -0.21 12.08
N ARG A 142 3.32 -1.21 11.19
CA ARG A 142 3.41 -2.61 11.55
C ARG A 142 4.56 -3.26 10.77
N GLN A 143 5.33 -4.09 11.44
CA GLN A 143 6.38 -4.85 10.81
C GLN A 143 5.77 -6.08 10.13
N GLU A 144 5.96 -6.20 8.82
CA GLU A 144 5.58 -7.36 8.01
C GLU A 144 6.85 -7.96 7.41
N GLY A 145 7.41 -8.96 8.09
CA GLY A 145 8.72 -9.54 7.76
C GLY A 145 9.88 -8.57 8.03
N LYS A 146 10.67 -8.26 6.99
CA LYS A 146 11.83 -7.34 7.10
C LYS A 146 11.48 -5.86 6.89
N ARG A 147 10.24 -5.54 6.54
CA ARG A 147 9.82 -4.17 6.21
C ARG A 147 8.76 -3.69 7.19
N THR A 148 8.82 -2.41 7.51
CA THR A 148 7.74 -1.71 8.22
C THR A 148 6.76 -1.20 7.19
N ASN A 149 5.51 -1.67 7.26
CA ASN A 149 4.42 -1.18 6.45
C ASN A 149 3.62 -0.13 7.23
N SER A 150 3.31 0.97 6.55
CA SER A 150 2.47 2.04 7.08
C SER A 150 1.05 1.88 6.57
N TYR A 151 0.06 2.09 7.44
CA TYR A 151 -1.35 2.08 7.10
C TYR A 151 -2.02 3.36 7.57
N LEU A 152 -2.89 3.93 6.74
CA LEU A 152 -3.79 5.00 7.14
C LEU A 152 -5.05 4.37 7.75
N LEU A 153 -5.37 4.78 8.97
CA LEU A 153 -6.57 4.39 9.70
C LEU A 153 -7.55 5.56 9.74
N ILE A 154 -8.81 5.27 9.47
CA ILE A 154 -9.93 6.19 9.61
C ILE A 154 -10.84 5.61 10.69
N PHE A 155 -10.94 6.31 11.81
CA PHE A 155 -11.84 5.99 12.90
C PHE A 155 -13.13 6.77 12.70
N HIS A 156 -14.23 6.05 12.49
CA HIS A 156 -15.55 6.64 12.36
C HIS A 156 -16.19 6.88 13.73
N LYS A 157 -17.16 7.78 13.78
CA LYS A 157 -17.97 8.03 14.99
C LYS A 157 -18.83 6.83 15.39
N ASP A 158 -19.13 5.93 14.46
CA ASP A 158 -19.91 4.71 14.68
C ASP A 158 -19.06 3.51 15.14
N THR A 159 -17.83 3.76 15.61
CA THR A 159 -16.84 2.75 16.07
C THR A 159 -16.21 1.89 14.98
N THR A 160 -16.58 2.07 13.71
CA THR A 160 -15.92 1.34 12.61
C THR A 160 -14.54 1.91 12.30
N VAL A 161 -13.62 1.04 11.84
CA VAL A 161 -12.26 1.43 11.48
C VAL A 161 -11.92 0.93 10.09
N ASN A 162 -11.62 1.87 9.19
CA ASN A 162 -11.17 1.55 7.84
C ASN A 162 -9.64 1.64 7.76
N LYS A 163 -9.01 0.58 7.25
CA LYS A 163 -7.55 0.44 7.14
C LYS A 163 -7.12 0.45 5.69
N TYR A 164 -6.23 1.37 5.33
CA TYR A 164 -5.71 1.57 3.99
C TYR A 164 -4.19 1.42 3.96
N ASP A 165 -3.66 0.65 3.00
CA ASP A 165 -2.25 0.27 2.92
C ASP A 165 -1.42 1.30 2.13
N LEU A 166 -0.48 1.96 2.82
CA LEU A 166 0.33 3.03 2.23
C LEU A 166 1.63 2.54 1.58
N PHE A 167 1.87 1.22 1.48
CA PHE A 167 3.15 0.65 1.06
C PHE A 167 3.74 1.24 -0.24
N ASN A 168 2.90 1.48 -1.25
CA ASN A 168 3.34 1.99 -2.54
C ASN A 168 3.32 3.51 -2.64
N PHE A 169 2.98 4.26 -1.60
CA PHE A 169 2.86 5.71 -1.68
C PHE A 169 4.23 6.39 -1.60
N GLY A 170 4.49 7.32 -2.53
CA GLY A 170 5.73 8.10 -2.58
C GLY A 170 5.76 9.28 -1.60
N ILE A 171 4.85 9.33 -0.63
CA ILE A 171 4.73 10.40 0.35
C ILE A 171 5.06 9.84 1.73
N SER A 172 5.79 10.61 2.54
CA SER A 172 6.05 10.21 3.91
C SER A 172 4.79 10.31 4.77
N ASP A 173 4.68 9.43 5.76
CA ASP A 173 3.61 9.43 6.77
C ASP A 173 3.42 10.83 7.40
N ARG A 174 4.52 11.54 7.65
CA ARG A 174 4.50 12.92 8.18
C ARG A 174 3.80 13.90 7.24
N LYS A 175 4.15 13.86 5.96
CA LYS A 175 3.58 14.78 4.96
C LYS A 175 2.12 14.43 4.68
N LEU A 176 1.77 13.15 4.67
CA LEU A 176 0.38 12.70 4.55
C LEU A 176 -0.46 13.19 5.74
N ALA A 177 0.01 13.01 6.97
CA ALA A 177 -0.66 13.48 8.18
C ALA A 177 -0.86 15.00 8.17
N ALA A 178 0.16 15.76 7.74
CA ALA A 178 0.06 17.21 7.62
C ALA A 178 -0.99 17.67 6.60
N ILE A 179 -1.09 16.98 5.46
CA ILE A 179 -2.13 17.26 4.45
C ILE A 179 -3.53 17.00 5.03
N ILE A 180 -3.71 15.86 5.70
CA ILE A 180 -5.00 15.49 6.31
C ILE A 180 -5.43 16.53 7.36
N GLU A 181 -4.53 16.89 8.27
CA GLU A 181 -4.83 17.86 9.33
C GLU A 181 -5.03 19.28 8.81
N TYR A 182 -4.42 19.65 7.68
CA TYR A 182 -4.67 20.94 7.04
C TYR A 182 -6.12 21.05 6.58
N TYR A 183 -6.62 20.06 5.82
CA TYR A 183 -7.99 20.08 5.29
C TYR A 183 -9.06 19.76 6.33
N LYS A 184 -8.71 19.09 7.43
CA LYS A 184 -9.65 18.85 8.54
C LYS A 184 -9.94 20.12 9.36
N LYS A 185 -9.03 21.11 9.34
CA LYS A 185 -9.14 22.35 10.13
C LYS A 185 -9.74 23.53 9.35
N GLY A 186 -9.66 23.51 8.02
CA GLY A 186 -10.27 24.51 7.14
C GLY A 186 -11.72 24.17 6.88
#